data_AF-A0A430L2I2-F1
#
_entry.id   AF-A0A430L2I2-F1
#
_cell.length_a   1.000
_cell.length_b   1.000
_cell.length_c   1.000
_cell.angle_alpha   90.00
_cell.angle_beta   90.00
_cell.angle_gamma   90.00
#
_symmetry.space_group_name_H-M   'P 1'
#
loop_
_entity.id
_entity.type
_entity.pdbx_description
1 polymer ?
#
loop_
_entity_poly.entity_id
_entity_poly.type
_entity_poly.pdbx_seq_one_letter_code
_entity_poly.pdbx_strand_id
1 'polypeptide(L)'
;MRVTLPVYPRHKTRSKIVTLRRMHQNTSVPVPKVFAFNDRNDNGMLYWIHKMEYETTQLRNMYKARLKELCPEWAEERPLQNDFYEVVSQCDGLWFSKARRWAEHVEKGESVRFKDV
;
A
#
# COMPACT_ATOMS: atom_id res chain seq x y z
N MET A 1 3.99 6.54 -9.54
CA MET A 1 3.13 5.56 -8.83
C MET A 1 3.88 4.23 -8.76
N ARG A 2 4.34 3.78 -7.57
CA ARG A 2 4.67 2.35 -7.38
C ARG A 2 3.35 1.66 -7.03
N VAL A 3 2.66 1.14 -8.04
CA VAL A 3 1.52 0.24 -7.83
C VAL A 3 2.09 -1.06 -7.29
N THR A 4 2.15 -1.20 -5.97
CA THR A 4 2.39 -2.51 -5.38
C THR A 4 1.08 -3.28 -5.43
N LEU A 5 0.99 -4.24 -6.34
CA LEU A 5 -0.02 -5.29 -6.30
C LEU A 5 -0.20 -5.79 -4.85
N PRO A 6 -1.41 -6.17 -4.42
CA PRO A 6 -1.61 -6.78 -3.12
C PRO A 6 -0.56 -7.88 -2.94
N VAL A 7 0.37 -7.63 -2.02
CA VAL A 7 1.50 -8.53 -1.81
C VAL A 7 0.94 -9.71 -1.05
N TYR A 8 0.55 -10.75 -1.78
CA TYR A 8 0.16 -12.01 -1.17
C TYR A 8 1.32 -12.55 -0.34
N PRO A 9 1.21 -12.58 1.00
CA PRO A 9 2.34 -12.86 1.87
C PRO A 9 2.95 -14.24 1.58
N ARG A 10 2.08 -15.22 1.27
CA ARG A 10 2.48 -16.56 0.81
C ARG A 10 3.35 -16.50 -0.44
N HIS A 11 2.99 -15.72 -1.44
CA HIS A 11 3.76 -15.62 -2.68
C HIS A 11 5.09 -14.91 -2.48
N LYS A 12 5.15 -13.88 -1.63
CA LYS A 12 6.40 -13.19 -1.29
C LYS A 12 7.36 -14.09 -0.50
N THR A 13 6.87 -14.79 0.51
CA THR A 13 7.67 -15.73 1.31
C THR A 13 8.12 -16.92 0.47
N ARG A 14 7.23 -17.48 -0.35
CA ARG A 14 7.56 -18.57 -1.29
C ARG A 14 8.62 -18.15 -2.30
N SER A 15 8.49 -16.96 -2.90
CA SER A 15 9.47 -16.43 -3.86
C SER A 15 10.85 -16.24 -3.23
N LYS A 16 10.92 -15.68 -2.00
CA LYS A 16 12.18 -15.55 -1.25
C LYS A 16 12.82 -16.90 -0.96
N ILE A 17 12.04 -17.88 -0.49
CA ILE A 17 12.54 -19.21 -0.14
C ILE A 17 13.04 -19.98 -1.37
N VAL A 18 12.31 -19.90 -2.48
CA VAL A 18 12.74 -20.49 -3.76
C VAL A 18 14.05 -19.84 -4.22
N THR A 19 14.17 -18.52 -4.09
CA THR A 19 15.39 -17.79 -4.47
C THR A 19 16.58 -18.19 -3.60
N LEU A 20 16.41 -18.27 -2.28
CA LEU A 20 17.46 -18.69 -1.36
C LEU A 20 17.92 -20.13 -1.63
N ARG A 21 16.98 -21.06 -1.86
CA ARG A 21 17.31 -22.45 -2.24
C ARG A 21 18.08 -22.51 -3.55
N ARG A 22 17.67 -21.72 -4.55
CA ARG A 22 18.33 -21.64 -5.84
C ARG A 22 19.74 -21.07 -5.73
N MET A 23 19.94 -20.03 -4.93
CA MET A 23 21.28 -19.48 -4.68
C MET A 23 22.17 -20.48 -3.97
N HIS A 24 21.67 -21.11 -2.90
CA HIS A 24 22.42 -22.12 -2.15
C HIS A 24 22.90 -23.30 -3.01
N GLN A 25 22.14 -23.68 -4.04
CA GLN A 25 22.48 -24.78 -4.94
C GLN A 25 23.41 -24.37 -6.08
N ASN A 26 23.35 -23.11 -6.53
CA ASN A 26 24.02 -22.68 -7.77
C ASN A 26 25.15 -21.68 -7.57
N THR A 27 25.38 -21.19 -6.36
CA THR A 27 26.43 -20.21 -6.07
C THR A 27 27.23 -20.58 -4.83
N SER A 28 28.50 -20.16 -4.77
CA SER A 28 29.38 -20.32 -3.61
C SER A 28 29.12 -19.30 -2.49
N VAL A 29 28.09 -18.46 -2.65
CA VAL A 29 27.76 -17.41 -1.69
C VAL A 29 27.13 -18.05 -0.46
N PRO A 30 27.64 -17.77 0.76
CA PRO A 30 27.07 -18.32 2.00
C PRO A 30 25.71 -17.69 2.28
N VAL A 31 24.64 -18.34 1.80
CA VAL A 31 23.25 -17.94 2.05
C VAL A 31 22.61 -18.81 3.14
N PRO A 32 21.67 -18.25 3.94
CA PRO A 32 20.96 -19.00 4.98
C PRO A 32 20.23 -20.23 4.45
N LYS A 33 20.40 -21.38 5.13
CA LYS A 33 19.75 -22.64 4.76
C LYS A 33 18.32 -22.69 5.30
N VAL A 34 17.33 -22.85 4.41
CA VAL A 34 15.92 -22.99 4.80
C VAL A 34 15.65 -24.45 5.20
N PHE A 35 15.52 -24.72 6.50
CA PHE A 35 15.32 -26.06 7.04
C PHE A 35 13.91 -26.63 6.81
N ALA A 36 12.87 -25.82 7.00
CA ALA A 36 11.48 -26.24 6.78
C ALA A 36 10.63 -25.07 6.27
N PHE A 37 9.83 -25.32 5.24
CA PHE A 37 8.82 -24.41 4.74
C PHE A 37 7.63 -25.23 4.23
N ASN A 38 6.47 -25.04 4.84
CA ASN A 38 5.23 -25.67 4.43
C ASN A 38 4.30 -24.59 3.87
N ASP A 39 4.01 -24.67 2.58
CA ASP A 39 3.11 -23.74 1.90
C ASP A 39 1.67 -24.24 1.84
N ARG A 40 1.34 -25.42 2.38
CA ARG A 40 0.02 -26.06 2.24
C ARG A 40 -0.99 -25.71 3.33
N ASN A 41 -0.63 -24.94 4.35
CA ASN A 41 -1.54 -24.65 5.45
C ASN A 41 -2.47 -23.48 5.11
N ASP A 42 -3.70 -23.80 4.70
CA ASP A 42 -4.72 -22.83 4.33
C ASP A 42 -5.18 -22.01 5.56
N ASN A 43 -5.16 -22.62 6.75
CA ASN A 43 -5.48 -21.95 8.03
C ASN A 43 -4.45 -20.89 8.43
N GLY A 44 -3.23 -20.96 7.86
CA GLY A 44 -2.18 -19.97 8.10
C GLY A 44 -2.37 -18.69 7.30
N MET A 45 -3.15 -18.71 6.22
CA MET A 45 -3.29 -17.56 5.32
C MET A 45 -3.83 -16.33 6.04
N LEU A 46 -4.88 -16.50 6.85
CA LEU A 46 -5.49 -15.39 7.60
C LEU A 46 -4.52 -14.82 8.65
N TYR A 47 -3.78 -15.69 9.36
CA TYR A 47 -2.72 -15.26 10.27
C TYR A 47 -1.66 -14.41 9.56
N TRP A 48 -1.20 -14.83 8.38
CA TRP A 48 -0.19 -14.08 7.62
C TRP A 48 -0.73 -12.77 7.04
N ILE A 49 -2.00 -12.73 6.65
CA ILE A 49 -2.67 -11.49 6.21
C ILE A 49 -2.73 -10.51 7.39
N HIS A 50 -3.30 -10.92 8.52
CA HIS A 50 -3.41 -10.06 9.70
C HIS A 50 -2.05 -9.62 10.24
N LYS A 51 -1.04 -10.49 10.21
CA LYS A 51 0.33 -10.12 10.61
C LYS A 51 0.91 -9.05 9.70
N MET A 52 0.74 -9.18 8.38
CA MET A 52 1.21 -8.19 7.42
C MET A 52 0.46 -6.86 7.53
N GLU A 53 -0.86 -6.89 7.75
CA GLU A 53 -1.67 -5.69 7.99
C GLU A 53 -1.22 -4.97 9.26
N TYR A 54 -0.99 -5.73 10.35
CA TYR A 54 -0.45 -5.20 11.60
C TYR A 54 0.94 -4.56 11.41
N GLU A 55 1.88 -5.29 10.81
CA GLU A 55 3.24 -4.80 10.55
C GLU A 55 3.24 -3.54 9.67
N THR A 56 2.40 -3.52 8.62
CA THR A 56 2.24 -2.37 7.73
C THR A 56 1.68 -1.16 8.49
N THR A 57 0.74 -1.38 9.41
CA THR A 57 0.17 -0.34 10.26
C THR A 57 1.23 0.27 11.17
N GLN A 58 2.05 -0.56 11.83
CA GLN A 58 3.15 -0.08 12.67
C GLN A 58 4.19 0.73 11.87
N LEU A 59 4.58 0.23 10.69
CA LEU A 59 5.52 0.93 9.80
C LEU A 59 4.96 2.26 9.31
N ARG A 60 3.66 2.33 9.00
CA ARG A 60 3.00 3.58 8.60
C ARG A 60 3.05 4.62 9.72
N ASN A 61 2.88 4.20 10.97
CA ASN A 61 2.98 5.10 12.12
C ASN A 61 4.41 5.64 12.28
N MET A 62 5.42 4.77 12.21
CA MET A 62 6.83 5.20 12.25
C MET A 62 7.18 6.13 11.10
N TYR A 63 6.72 5.82 9.88
CA TYR A 63 6.92 6.66 8.71
C TYR A 63 6.29 8.03 8.90
N LYS A 64 5.02 8.11 9.33
CA LYS A 64 4.34 9.38 9.61
C LYS A 64 5.06 10.19 10.68
N ALA A 65 5.56 9.55 11.74
CA ALA A 65 6.32 10.21 12.79
C ALA A 65 7.63 10.80 12.25
N ARG A 66 8.42 10.01 11.50
CA ARG A 66 9.67 10.48 10.88
C ARG A 66 9.45 11.54 9.83
N LEU A 67 8.37 11.44 9.05
CA LEU A 67 7.99 12.44 8.05
C LEU A 67 7.73 13.79 8.73
N LYS A 68 7.02 13.81 9.87
CA LYS A 68 6.79 15.04 10.66
C LYS A 68 8.08 15.67 11.18
N GLU A 69 9.02 14.85 11.66
CA GLU A 69 10.31 15.33 12.16
C GLU A 69 11.17 15.96 11.04
N LEU A 70 11.22 15.32 9.88
CA LEU A 70 12.12 15.73 8.79
C LEU A 70 11.51 16.80 7.87
N CYS A 71 10.20 16.75 7.64
CA CYS A 71 9.51 17.64 6.71
C CYS A 71 8.05 17.84 7.15
N PRO A 72 7.80 18.78 8.08
CA PRO A 72 6.45 19.03 8.60
C PRO A 72 5.47 19.44 7.50
N GLU A 73 5.91 20.19 6.49
CA GLU A 73 5.06 20.61 5.36
C GLU A 73 4.48 19.42 4.55
N TRP A 74 5.23 18.33 4.44
CA TRP A 74 4.78 17.12 3.73
C TRP A 74 3.95 16.21 4.62
N ALA A 75 4.01 16.40 5.94
CA ALA A 75 3.24 15.63 6.89
C ALA A 75 1.82 16.18 7.10
N GLU A 76 1.58 17.42 6.70
CA GLU A 76 0.23 17.99 6.67
C GLU A 76 -0.60 17.28 5.61
N GLU A 77 -1.65 16.59 6.04
CA GLU A 77 -2.63 16.02 5.12
C GLU A 77 -3.34 17.19 4.43
N ARG A 78 -3.16 17.32 3.12
CA ARG A 78 -3.80 18.37 2.32
C ARG A 78 -5.15 17.82 1.81
N PRO A 79 -6.27 18.13 2.48
CA PRO A 79 -7.53 17.47 2.22
C PRO A 79 -8.02 17.66 0.78
N LEU A 80 -7.79 18.84 0.20
CA LEU A 80 -8.10 19.13 -1.21
C LEU A 80 -7.30 18.27 -2.18
N GLN A 81 -6.02 17.99 -1.89
CA GLN A 81 -5.19 17.14 -2.76
C GLN A 81 -5.64 15.67 -2.69
N ASN A 82 -6.07 15.22 -1.51
CA ASN A 82 -6.63 13.88 -1.34
C ASN A 82 -7.97 13.75 -2.08
N ASP A 83 -8.85 14.74 -1.97
CA ASP A 83 -10.14 14.77 -2.66
C ASP A 83 -9.91 14.84 -4.19
N PHE A 84 -8.98 15.67 -4.67
CA PHE A 84 -8.58 15.71 -6.08
C PHE A 84 -8.07 14.37 -6.59
N TYR A 85 -7.23 13.68 -5.82
CA TYR A 85 -6.75 12.35 -6.17
C TYR A 85 -7.90 11.34 -6.25
N GLU A 86 -8.82 11.38 -5.30
CA GLU A 86 -9.99 10.51 -5.25
C GLU A 86 -10.91 10.73 -6.47
N VAL A 87 -11.10 12.00 -6.87
CA VAL A 87 -11.81 12.39 -8.09
C VAL A 87 -11.14 11.79 -9.32
N VAL A 88 -9.83 12.02 -9.50
CA VAL A 88 -9.07 11.53 -10.67
C VAL A 88 -9.07 10.00 -10.74
N SER A 89 -8.96 9.32 -9.61
CA SER A 89 -9.02 7.85 -9.55
C SER A 89 -10.38 7.27 -9.90
N GLN A 90 -11.44 8.07 -9.78
CA GLN A 90 -12.81 7.66 -10.07
C GLN A 90 -13.35 8.33 -11.34
N CYS A 91 -12.53 9.06 -12.11
CA CYS A 91 -12.92 9.75 -13.34
C CYS A 91 -13.16 8.79 -14.53
N ASP A 92 -13.85 7.69 -14.27
CA ASP A 92 -14.37 6.78 -15.28
C ASP A 92 -15.77 7.25 -15.66
N GLY A 93 -16.24 6.96 -16.87
CA GLY A 93 -17.46 7.58 -17.45
C GLY A 93 -18.74 7.50 -16.59
N LEU A 94 -18.80 6.59 -15.61
CA LEU A 94 -19.91 6.44 -14.67
C LEU A 94 -19.94 7.53 -13.57
N TRP A 95 -18.80 8.16 -13.24
CA TRP A 95 -18.64 9.10 -12.12
C TRP A 95 -18.21 10.50 -12.56
N PHE A 96 -18.09 10.73 -13.88
CA PHE A 96 -17.70 12.02 -14.45
C PHE A 96 -18.62 13.18 -14.00
N SER A 97 -19.92 12.93 -13.85
CA SER A 97 -20.88 13.93 -13.37
C SER A 97 -20.61 14.35 -11.92
N LYS A 98 -20.24 13.40 -11.06
CA LYS A 98 -19.87 13.67 -9.66
C LYS A 98 -18.54 14.42 -9.58
N ALA A 99 -17.55 14.00 -10.36
CA ALA A 99 -16.27 14.69 -10.51
C ALA A 99 -16.45 16.14 -10.98
N ARG A 100 -17.29 16.36 -12.00
CA ARG A 100 -17.60 17.70 -12.53
C ARG A 100 -18.28 18.58 -11.48
N ARG A 101 -19.28 18.05 -10.77
CA ARG A 101 -19.99 18.80 -9.73
C ARG A 101 -19.06 19.21 -8.60
N TRP A 102 -18.17 18.32 -8.16
CA TRP A 102 -17.15 18.66 -7.17
C TRP A 102 -16.20 19.75 -7.68
N ALA A 103 -15.73 19.66 -8.92
CA ALA A 103 -14.88 20.69 -9.52
C ALA A 103 -15.57 22.06 -9.58
N GLU A 104 -16.86 22.11 -9.92
CA GLU A 104 -17.66 23.34 -9.93
C GLU A 104 -17.75 24.00 -8.54
N HIS A 105 -17.82 23.21 -7.45
CA HIS A 105 -17.81 23.73 -6.08
C HIS A 105 -16.41 24.26 -5.69
N VAL A 106 -15.35 23.54 -6.06
CA VAL A 106 -13.96 23.96 -5.81
C VAL A 106 -13.62 25.26 -6.55
N GLU A 107 -14.05 25.41 -7.80
CA GLU A 107 -13.85 26.64 -8.59
C GLU A 107 -14.56 27.86 -7.98
N LYS A 108 -15.69 27.66 -7.30
CA LYS A 108 -16.41 28.71 -6.56
C LYS A 108 -15.75 29.06 -5.21
N GLY A 109 -14.68 28.37 -4.83
CA GLY A 109 -13.98 28.56 -3.56
C GLY A 109 -14.65 27.85 -2.38
N GLU A 110 -15.60 26.93 -2.63
CA GLU A 110 -16.26 26.17 -1.59
C GLU A 110 -15.42 24.95 -1.17
N SER A 111 -15.22 24.75 0.13
CA SER A 111 -14.48 23.61 0.67
C SER A 111 -15.40 22.39 0.80
N VAL A 112 -15.75 21.76 -0.31
CA VAL A 112 -16.62 20.56 -0.35
C VAL A 112 -15.78 19.30 -0.48
N ARG A 113 -16.06 18.28 0.34
CA ARG A 113 -15.43 16.97 0.22
C ARG A 113 -16.03 16.19 -0.93
N PHE A 114 -15.19 15.50 -1.70
CA PHE A 114 -15.67 14.69 -2.83
C PHE A 114 -16.68 13.61 -2.44
N LYS A 115 -16.58 13.06 -1.22
CA LYS A 115 -17.53 12.07 -0.71
C LYS A 115 -18.94 12.62 -0.52
N ASP A 116 -19.06 13.92 -0.26
CA ASP A 116 -20.31 14.58 0.11
C ASP A 116 -21.05 15.22 -1.10
N VAL A 117 -20.45 15.12 -2.30
CA VAL A 117 -21.01 15.58 -3.60
C VAL A 117 -21.84 14.49 -4.27
#